data_AF-A0A2I8VME7-F1
#
_entry.id   AF-A0A2I8VME7-F1
#
_cell.length_a   1.000
_cell.length_b   1.000
_cell.length_c   1.000
_cell.angle_alpha   90.00
_cell.angle_beta   90.00
_cell.angle_gamma   90.00
#
_symmetry.space_group_name_H-M   'P 1'
#
loop_
_entity.id
_entity.type
_entity.pdbx_description
1 polymer ?
#
loop_
_entity_poly.entity_id
_entity_poly.type
_entity_poly.pdbx_seq_one_letter_code
_entity_poly.pdbx_strand_id
1 'polypeptide(L)'
;MGSDTTMTARRVATTVFVLLVAAAVGGFGVTPASGAATGVTGAAVTPSTVTTGDTTTVSVSLTVEGVDASDGTTGGSVTLSVPDAVDLTDARATNVAVGPNASGDSGTVDADAGTVTVTWDDDAGTADERLSVAVDVEDAVVTRTGDSSVTAAVDADATGGAEVTTTVGTVTAVASGSDRSVTGTPATLYLGERGVDLTGLDGVNPAGESQRLYGVSGDAEGSPARVAYTLAADVTAANGFVTGGYAATASGDTVVSVVRPRVTEVTLSPGSTPSSVDVANGSVPQSVSQLTVTAERNFADAENATVTVEDADGLDVTAQVTDSPTIATGESVTLDVSDLDAGDTT
;
A
#
# COMPACT_ATOMS: atom_id res chain seq x y z
N MET A 1 -41.10 38.90 -26.01
CA MET A 1 -41.06 37.45 -25.71
C MET A 1 -39.61 37.04 -25.68
N GLY A 2 -39.16 36.40 -24.60
CA GLY A 2 -37.76 35.99 -24.39
C GLY A 2 -37.15 36.63 -23.15
N SER A 3 -37.68 36.26 -21.97
CA SER A 3 -37.15 36.65 -20.67
C SER A 3 -35.88 35.86 -20.36
N ASP A 4 -34.77 36.58 -20.22
CA ASP A 4 -33.49 36.08 -19.74
C ASP A 4 -33.63 35.79 -18.24
N THR A 5 -33.54 34.51 -17.85
CA THR A 5 -33.71 34.06 -16.47
C THR A 5 -32.36 33.66 -15.92
N THR A 6 -31.67 34.63 -15.31
CA THR A 6 -30.41 34.43 -14.59
C THR A 6 -30.66 33.55 -13.36
N MET A 7 -30.29 32.27 -13.44
CA MET A 7 -30.27 31.39 -12.26
C MET A 7 -29.12 31.79 -11.33
N THR A 8 -29.46 32.53 -10.27
CA THR A 8 -28.60 32.70 -9.11
C THR A 8 -28.53 31.38 -8.35
N ALA A 9 -27.42 30.65 -8.48
CA ALA A 9 -27.16 29.46 -7.67
C ALA A 9 -27.02 29.86 -6.20
N ARG A 10 -28.11 29.67 -5.45
CA ARG A 10 -28.18 29.85 -4.00
C ARG A 10 -27.34 28.74 -3.38
N ARG A 11 -26.14 29.05 -2.89
CA ARG A 11 -25.36 28.14 -2.05
C ARG A 11 -26.17 27.87 -0.78
N VAL A 12 -26.74 26.66 -0.68
CA VAL A 12 -27.26 26.13 0.57
C VAL A 12 -26.05 25.69 1.38
N ALA A 13 -25.70 26.49 2.39
CA ALA A 13 -24.77 26.05 3.42
C ALA A 13 -25.52 25.02 4.28
N THR A 14 -25.24 23.74 4.06
CA THR A 14 -25.69 22.68 4.96
C THR A 14 -24.79 22.71 6.18
N THR A 15 -25.22 23.42 7.23
CA THR A 15 -24.61 23.32 8.56
C THR A 15 -24.98 21.95 9.12
N VAL A 16 -24.05 21.01 9.10
CA VAL A 16 -24.17 19.74 9.84
C VAL A 16 -24.04 20.08 11.32
N PHE A 17 -25.16 20.01 12.05
CA PHE A 17 -25.16 20.01 13.50
C PHE A 17 -24.71 18.62 13.94
N VAL A 18 -23.47 18.49 14.41
CA VAL A 18 -23.03 17.32 15.18
C VAL A 18 -23.75 17.40 16.53
N LEU A 19 -24.81 16.61 16.67
CA LEU A 19 -25.49 16.43 17.95
C LEU A 19 -24.66 15.46 18.78
N LEU A 20 -23.75 16.02 19.58
CA LEU A 20 -23.09 15.29 20.66
C LEU A 20 -24.17 14.94 21.69
N VAL A 21 -24.71 13.73 21.62
CA VAL A 21 -25.62 13.20 22.63
C VAL A 21 -24.78 12.86 23.86
N ALA A 22 -24.46 13.88 24.65
CA ALA A 22 -24.07 13.68 26.04
C ALA A 22 -25.32 13.20 26.77
N ALA A 23 -25.46 11.87 26.93
CA ALA A 23 -26.43 11.29 27.84
C ALA A 23 -26.03 11.68 29.27
N ALA A 24 -26.48 12.85 29.72
CA ALA A 24 -26.44 13.25 31.11
C ALA A 24 -27.44 12.36 31.88
N VAL A 25 -26.98 11.18 32.29
CA VAL A 25 -27.68 10.38 33.30
C VAL A 25 -27.49 11.09 34.64
N GLY A 26 -28.58 11.65 35.14
CA GLY A 26 -28.61 12.32 36.43
C GLY A 26 -28.42 11.33 37.58
N GLY A 27 -27.32 11.52 38.31
CA GLY A 27 -27.29 11.50 39.78
C GLY A 27 -27.41 10.16 40.50
N PHE A 28 -26.26 9.55 40.79
CA PHE A 28 -25.85 9.21 42.15
C PHE A 28 -24.34 9.50 42.27
N GLY A 29 -23.94 10.21 43.33
CA GLY A 29 -22.54 10.56 43.57
C GLY A 29 -21.74 9.33 43.95
N VAL A 30 -21.20 8.66 42.94
CA VAL A 30 -19.95 7.90 43.07
C VAL A 30 -18.83 8.89 42.73
N THR A 31 -17.95 9.15 43.68
CA THR A 31 -16.62 9.69 43.34
C THR A 31 -15.98 8.65 42.43
N PRO A 32 -15.58 8.97 41.17
CA PRO A 32 -14.84 8.03 40.34
C PRO A 32 -13.63 7.59 41.15
N ALA A 33 -13.49 6.28 41.37
CA ALA A 33 -12.38 5.80 42.17
C ALA A 33 -11.09 5.94 41.35
N SER A 34 -9.99 6.10 42.07
CA SER A 34 -8.67 6.32 41.51
C SER A 34 -8.11 5.01 40.99
N GLY A 35 -8.50 4.63 39.78
CA GLY A 35 -8.18 3.33 39.19
C GLY A 35 -7.60 3.38 37.79
N ALA A 36 -6.84 4.43 37.47
CA ALA A 36 -6.34 4.63 36.12
C ALA A 36 -5.43 3.49 35.65
N ALA A 37 -5.64 3.02 34.43
CA ALA A 37 -4.76 2.09 33.77
C ALA A 37 -3.31 2.63 33.78
N THR A 38 -2.37 1.73 34.06
CA THR A 38 -0.94 2.05 34.19
C THR A 38 -0.13 1.60 32.97
N GLY A 39 -0.68 0.71 32.14
CA GLY A 39 0.00 0.23 30.95
C GLY A 39 -0.83 -0.71 30.09
N VAL A 40 -0.24 -1.08 28.95
CA VAL A 40 -0.75 -2.10 28.03
C VAL A 40 0.39 -3.06 27.70
N THR A 41 0.13 -4.36 27.84
CA THR A 41 1.08 -5.45 27.52
C THR A 41 0.40 -6.54 26.71
N GLY A 42 1.16 -7.53 26.22
CA GLY A 42 0.60 -8.69 25.50
C GLY A 42 -0.19 -8.35 24.23
N ALA A 43 0.07 -7.18 23.64
CA ALA A 43 -0.66 -6.69 22.49
C ALA A 43 -0.30 -7.45 21.20
N ALA A 44 -1.31 -7.78 20.41
CA ALA A 44 -1.16 -8.44 19.12
C ALA A 44 -2.27 -8.02 18.15
N VAL A 45 -1.93 -7.98 16.86
CA VAL A 45 -2.85 -7.77 15.74
C VAL A 45 -2.66 -8.93 14.75
N THR A 46 -3.73 -9.63 14.39
CA THR A 46 -3.69 -10.82 13.52
C THR A 46 -4.81 -10.76 12.47
N PRO A 47 -4.52 -11.02 11.18
CA PRO A 47 -3.19 -11.21 10.62
C PRO A 47 -2.41 -9.89 10.61
N SER A 48 -1.07 -9.97 10.74
CA SER A 48 -0.19 -8.81 10.59
C SER A 48 0.05 -8.43 9.13
N THR A 49 -0.39 -9.27 8.19
CA THR A 49 -0.26 -9.02 6.75
C THR A 49 -1.58 -9.33 6.06
N VAL A 50 -2.05 -8.41 5.23
CA VAL A 50 -3.32 -8.48 4.51
C VAL A 50 -3.13 -8.08 3.05
N THR A 51 -4.07 -8.48 2.19
CA THR A 51 -4.08 -8.04 0.80
C THR A 51 -4.83 -6.72 0.67
N THR A 52 -4.22 -5.73 0.01
CA THR A 52 -4.84 -4.43 -0.25
C THR A 52 -6.10 -4.60 -1.11
N GLY A 53 -7.22 -4.03 -0.68
CA GLY A 53 -8.51 -4.06 -1.38
C GLY A 53 -9.40 -5.27 -1.08
N ASP A 54 -8.88 -6.30 -0.41
CA ASP A 54 -9.68 -7.45 0.02
C ASP A 54 -10.33 -7.18 1.38
N THR A 55 -11.54 -7.72 1.58
CA THR A 55 -12.15 -7.77 2.91
C THR A 55 -11.41 -8.78 3.78
N THR A 56 -11.13 -8.41 5.03
CA THR A 56 -10.39 -9.24 5.97
C THR A 56 -10.96 -9.13 7.38
N THR A 57 -10.66 -10.12 8.21
CA THR A 57 -10.93 -10.06 9.65
C THR A 57 -9.64 -9.73 10.36
N VAL A 58 -9.63 -8.62 11.12
CA VAL A 58 -8.49 -8.21 11.94
C VAL A 58 -8.83 -8.44 13.41
N SER A 59 -8.18 -9.41 14.01
CA SER A 59 -8.24 -9.70 15.44
C SER A 59 -7.23 -8.82 16.19
N VAL A 60 -7.69 -8.13 17.23
CA VAL A 60 -6.84 -7.38 18.16
C VAL A 60 -7.01 -7.96 19.55
N SER A 61 -5.89 -8.23 20.21
CA SER A 61 -5.87 -8.66 21.61
C SER A 61 -4.81 -7.89 22.38
N LEU A 62 -5.11 -7.51 23.63
CA LEU A 62 -4.15 -6.84 24.53
C LEU A 62 -4.47 -7.12 25.99
N THR A 63 -3.54 -6.81 26.87
CA THR A 63 -3.74 -6.79 28.32
C THR A 63 -3.60 -5.37 28.84
N VAL A 64 -4.63 -4.84 29.47
CA VAL A 64 -4.60 -3.57 30.22
C VAL A 64 -4.09 -3.87 31.63
N GLU A 65 -3.17 -3.05 32.14
CA GLU A 65 -2.59 -3.20 33.48
C GLU A 65 -3.06 -2.08 34.42
N GLY A 66 -3.24 -2.41 35.69
CA GLY A 66 -3.53 -1.42 36.73
C GLY A 66 -4.98 -0.96 36.77
N VAL A 67 -5.90 -1.73 36.19
CA VAL A 67 -7.34 -1.44 36.26
C VAL A 67 -7.81 -1.62 37.70
N ASP A 68 -8.50 -0.63 38.27
CA ASP A 68 -9.23 -0.83 39.53
C ASP A 68 -10.59 -1.44 39.22
N ALA A 69 -10.72 -2.74 39.47
CA ALA A 69 -11.97 -3.47 39.32
C ALA A 69 -12.70 -3.64 40.66
N SER A 70 -12.41 -2.81 41.68
CA SER A 70 -13.02 -2.95 43.01
C SER A 70 -14.12 -1.92 43.29
N ASP A 71 -14.34 -0.97 42.39
CA ASP A 71 -15.17 0.20 42.62
C ASP A 71 -16.53 0.15 41.92
N GLY A 72 -16.76 -0.85 41.06
CA GLY A 72 -17.99 -1.01 40.29
C GLY A 72 -18.14 0.01 39.16
N THR A 73 -17.03 0.53 38.63
CA THR A 73 -17.03 1.44 37.49
C THR A 73 -17.69 0.78 36.27
N THR A 74 -18.57 1.54 35.62
CA THR A 74 -19.25 1.14 34.38
C THR A 74 -18.75 1.96 33.20
N GLY A 75 -18.57 1.32 32.05
CA GLY A 75 -18.17 2.01 30.82
C GLY A 75 -16.67 2.23 30.64
N GLY A 76 -15.82 1.45 31.32
CA GLY A 76 -14.41 1.37 30.99
C GLY A 76 -14.23 0.97 29.52
N SER A 77 -13.22 1.49 28.84
CA SER A 77 -13.08 1.30 27.40
C SER A 77 -11.65 1.20 26.89
N VAL A 78 -11.51 0.49 25.77
CA VAL A 78 -10.36 0.52 24.87
C VAL A 78 -10.87 1.00 23.52
N THR A 79 -10.38 2.15 23.08
CA THR A 79 -10.60 2.66 21.72
C THR A 79 -9.39 2.33 20.86
N LEU A 80 -9.57 1.45 19.88
CA LEU A 80 -8.60 1.18 18.84
C LEU A 80 -8.77 2.21 17.74
N SER A 81 -7.69 2.89 17.36
CA SER A 81 -7.65 3.73 16.17
C SER A 81 -6.85 3.02 15.08
N VAL A 82 -7.47 2.90 13.91
CA VAL A 82 -6.81 2.46 12.68
C VAL A 82 -6.55 3.69 11.80
N PRO A 83 -5.47 3.70 11.01
CA PRO A 83 -5.19 4.82 10.12
C PRO A 83 -6.20 4.88 8.96
N ASP A 84 -6.31 6.05 8.33
CA ASP A 84 -7.20 6.34 7.18
C ASP A 84 -7.05 5.36 5.99
N ALA A 85 -5.98 4.57 5.97
CA ALA A 85 -5.78 3.49 5.00
C ALA A 85 -6.75 2.31 5.21
N VAL A 86 -7.37 2.15 6.38
CA VAL A 86 -8.31 1.06 6.69
C VAL A 86 -9.74 1.59 6.62
N ASP A 87 -10.52 1.08 5.67
CA ASP A 87 -11.94 1.36 5.54
C ASP A 87 -12.73 0.43 6.48
N LEU A 88 -13.55 1.05 7.32
CA LEU A 88 -14.42 0.41 8.31
C LEU A 88 -15.91 0.56 7.99
N THR A 89 -16.27 1.11 6.82
CA THR A 89 -17.67 1.45 6.46
C THR A 89 -18.62 0.27 6.60
N ASP A 90 -18.18 -0.92 6.18
CA ASP A 90 -18.94 -2.17 6.27
C ASP A 90 -18.48 -3.07 7.42
N ALA A 91 -17.51 -2.61 8.22
CA ALA A 91 -16.89 -3.42 9.26
C ALA A 91 -17.78 -3.56 10.50
N ARG A 92 -17.60 -4.67 11.22
CA ARG A 92 -18.30 -4.93 12.50
C ARG A 92 -17.36 -5.53 13.54
N ALA A 93 -17.57 -5.13 14.79
CA ALA A 93 -16.90 -5.74 15.93
C ALA A 93 -17.64 -7.04 16.32
N THR A 94 -16.90 -8.13 16.40
CA THR A 94 -17.38 -9.46 16.78
C THR A 94 -16.38 -10.10 17.74
N ASN A 95 -16.75 -11.26 18.33
CA ASN A 95 -15.91 -11.99 19.30
C ASN A 95 -15.28 -11.10 20.37
N VAL A 96 -16.04 -10.09 20.81
CA VAL A 96 -15.65 -9.19 21.89
C VAL A 96 -15.57 -10.02 23.17
N ALA A 97 -14.46 -9.87 23.88
CA ALA A 97 -14.26 -10.50 25.17
C ALA A 97 -13.37 -9.63 26.05
N VAL A 98 -13.80 -9.41 27.29
CA VAL A 98 -13.06 -8.67 28.30
C VAL A 98 -13.03 -9.46 29.60
N GLY A 99 -11.87 -9.65 30.22
CA GLY A 99 -11.78 -10.36 31.50
C GLY A 99 -10.36 -10.59 32.02
N PRO A 100 -10.19 -11.08 33.27
CA PRO A 100 -11.23 -11.48 34.22
C PRO A 100 -11.98 -10.30 34.86
N ASN A 101 -13.06 -10.58 35.60
CA ASN A 101 -13.83 -9.62 36.42
C ASN A 101 -14.42 -8.43 35.66
N ALA A 102 -14.76 -8.64 34.39
CA ALA A 102 -15.51 -7.70 33.59
C ALA A 102 -16.80 -8.35 33.10
N SER A 103 -17.84 -7.54 32.93
CA SER A 103 -19.13 -7.94 32.39
C SER A 103 -19.64 -6.88 31.41
N GLY A 104 -20.76 -7.17 30.74
CA GLY A 104 -21.40 -6.19 29.85
C GLY A 104 -20.53 -5.79 28.65
N ASP A 105 -19.57 -6.62 28.28
CA ASP A 105 -18.61 -6.29 27.24
C ASP A 105 -19.26 -6.14 25.87
N SER A 106 -18.90 -5.07 25.16
CA SER A 106 -19.48 -4.74 23.87
C SER A 106 -18.46 -4.06 22.96
N GLY A 107 -18.63 -4.23 21.65
CA GLY A 107 -17.77 -3.63 20.64
C GLY A 107 -18.58 -2.80 19.66
N THR A 108 -18.11 -1.60 19.35
CA THR A 108 -18.72 -0.71 18.35
C THR A 108 -17.66 -0.26 17.35
N VAL A 109 -18.08 -0.06 16.11
CA VAL A 109 -17.26 0.48 15.03
C VAL A 109 -17.79 1.87 14.70
N ASP A 110 -16.90 2.86 14.71
CA ASP A 110 -17.16 4.21 14.21
C ASP A 110 -16.30 4.41 12.96
N ALA A 111 -16.92 4.16 11.80
CA ALA A 111 -16.24 4.23 10.51
C ALA A 111 -15.82 5.66 10.14
N ASP A 112 -16.60 6.67 10.56
CA ASP A 112 -16.28 8.08 10.28
C ASP A 112 -15.07 8.54 11.11
N ALA A 113 -14.92 8.01 12.32
CA ALA A 113 -13.77 8.29 13.18
C ALA A 113 -12.57 7.36 12.95
N GLY A 114 -12.74 6.27 12.20
CA GLY A 114 -11.69 5.25 12.02
C GLY A 114 -11.36 4.50 13.31
N THR A 115 -12.38 4.26 14.17
CA THR A 115 -12.16 3.64 15.48
C THR A 115 -13.04 2.43 15.74
N VAL A 116 -12.52 1.53 16.58
CA VAL A 116 -13.27 0.41 17.17
C VAL A 116 -13.18 0.53 18.68
N THR A 117 -14.32 0.67 19.35
CA THR A 117 -14.37 0.83 20.81
C THR A 117 -14.88 -0.45 21.45
N VAL A 118 -14.10 -1.02 22.36
CA VAL A 118 -14.54 -2.10 23.26
C VAL A 118 -14.82 -1.49 24.62
N THR A 119 -16.02 -1.70 25.15
CA THR A 119 -16.42 -1.24 26.49
C THR A 119 -16.65 -2.42 27.41
N TRP A 120 -16.52 -2.22 28.72
CA TRP A 120 -16.89 -3.17 29.76
C TRP A 120 -17.41 -2.46 31.01
N ASP A 121 -18.10 -3.23 31.84
CA ASP A 121 -18.42 -2.87 33.22
C ASP A 121 -17.58 -3.73 34.17
N ASP A 122 -17.11 -3.13 35.25
CA ASP A 122 -16.47 -3.83 36.36
C ASP A 122 -17.46 -4.77 37.07
N ASP A 123 -17.03 -6.01 37.36
CA ASP A 123 -17.80 -7.04 38.09
C ASP A 123 -17.15 -7.41 39.45
N ALA A 124 -16.69 -6.40 40.20
CA ALA A 124 -16.26 -6.50 41.60
C ALA A 124 -15.02 -7.40 41.85
N GLY A 125 -13.98 -7.17 41.06
CA GLY A 125 -12.61 -7.60 41.31
C GLY A 125 -11.86 -6.80 42.41
N THR A 126 -10.55 -6.69 42.23
CA THR A 126 -9.60 -6.03 43.12
C THR A 126 -8.94 -4.83 42.44
N ALA A 127 -8.30 -3.95 43.22
CA ALA A 127 -7.48 -2.88 42.66
C ALA A 127 -6.19 -3.43 42.02
N ASP A 128 -5.71 -2.77 40.98
CA ASP A 128 -4.46 -3.10 40.26
C ASP A 128 -4.51 -4.46 39.53
N GLU A 129 -5.59 -4.70 38.79
CA GLU A 129 -5.80 -5.92 38.02
C GLU A 129 -5.27 -5.85 36.59
N ARG A 130 -5.12 -7.04 35.98
CA ARG A 130 -4.78 -7.20 34.56
C ARG A 130 -6.00 -7.69 33.81
N LEU A 131 -6.44 -6.90 32.83
CA LEU A 131 -7.62 -7.18 32.02
C LEU A 131 -7.22 -7.53 30.60
N SER A 132 -7.53 -8.74 30.16
CA SER A 132 -7.42 -9.16 28.77
C SER A 132 -8.60 -8.60 27.99
N VAL A 133 -8.32 -7.95 26.86
CA VAL A 133 -9.30 -7.42 25.91
C VAL A 133 -9.04 -8.08 24.56
N ALA A 134 -10.08 -8.59 23.92
CA ALA A 134 -10.03 -9.14 22.57
C ALA A 134 -11.24 -8.70 21.75
N VAL A 135 -11.03 -8.46 20.46
CA VAL A 135 -12.08 -8.13 19.47
C VAL A 135 -11.65 -8.54 18.07
N ASP A 136 -12.61 -9.05 17.30
CA ASP A 136 -12.46 -9.28 15.86
C ASP A 136 -13.18 -8.19 15.08
N VAL A 137 -12.46 -7.48 14.21
CA VAL A 137 -13.02 -6.52 13.27
C VAL A 137 -13.22 -7.24 11.94
N GLU A 138 -14.43 -7.71 11.69
CA GLU A 138 -14.81 -8.39 10.44
C GLU A 138 -15.11 -7.37 9.34
N ASP A 139 -14.90 -7.78 8.08
CA ASP A 139 -15.21 -7.01 6.87
C ASP A 139 -14.47 -5.67 6.76
N ALA A 140 -13.34 -5.51 7.46
CA ALA A 140 -12.44 -4.38 7.26
C ALA A 140 -11.72 -4.51 5.91
N VAL A 141 -11.45 -3.37 5.24
CA VAL A 141 -10.70 -3.34 3.98
C VAL A 141 -9.50 -2.42 4.12
N VAL A 142 -8.29 -2.92 3.90
CA VAL A 142 -7.12 -2.04 3.82
C VAL A 142 -6.98 -1.54 2.39
N THR A 143 -7.18 -0.25 2.19
CA THR A 143 -7.31 0.38 0.89
C THR A 143 -5.99 0.90 0.32
N ARG A 144 -4.91 0.86 1.11
CA ARG A 144 -3.57 1.30 0.70
C ARG A 144 -2.49 0.30 1.10
N THR A 145 -1.58 0.01 0.19
CA THR A 145 -0.38 -0.79 0.46
C THR A 145 0.57 -0.08 1.43
N GLY A 146 1.24 -0.85 2.29
CA GLY A 146 2.21 -0.36 3.27
C GLY A 146 1.85 -0.71 4.70
N ASP A 147 2.58 -0.13 5.64
CA ASP A 147 2.43 -0.40 7.07
C ASP A 147 1.47 0.58 7.74
N SER A 148 0.50 0.04 8.46
CA SER A 148 -0.53 0.77 9.20
C SER A 148 -0.44 0.40 10.68
N SER A 149 -0.05 1.36 11.53
CA SER A 149 0.01 1.13 12.99
C SER A 149 -1.39 1.20 13.60
N VAL A 150 -1.72 0.22 14.44
CA VAL A 150 -2.95 0.22 15.25
C VAL A 150 -2.60 0.75 16.63
N THR A 151 -3.31 1.77 17.09
CA THR A 151 -3.11 2.34 18.43
C THR A 151 -4.30 2.04 19.32
N ALA A 152 -4.04 1.72 20.58
CA ALA A 152 -5.07 1.61 21.60
C ALA A 152 -4.99 2.79 22.56
N ALA A 153 -6.13 3.40 22.83
CA ALA A 153 -6.35 4.38 23.87
C ALA A 153 -7.26 3.75 24.94
N VAL A 154 -6.77 3.65 26.18
CA VAL A 154 -7.48 3.01 27.30
C VAL A 154 -8.01 4.08 28.23
N ASP A 155 -9.29 4.01 28.56
CA ASP A 155 -9.98 4.82 29.57
C ASP A 155 -10.69 3.83 30.51
N ALA A 156 -9.97 3.31 31.51
CA ALA A 156 -10.48 2.25 32.38
C ALA A 156 -11.47 2.78 33.43
N ASP A 157 -11.34 4.05 33.85
CA ASP A 157 -12.19 4.68 34.86
C ASP A 157 -13.42 5.43 34.30
N ALA A 158 -13.58 5.44 32.97
CA ALA A 158 -14.68 6.07 32.24
C ALA A 158 -14.83 7.57 32.51
N THR A 159 -13.73 8.27 32.82
CA THR A 159 -13.74 9.72 33.06
C THR A 159 -13.73 10.56 31.79
N GLY A 160 -13.69 9.93 30.61
CA GLY A 160 -13.80 10.58 29.31
C GLY A 160 -12.46 11.02 28.75
N GLY A 161 -11.36 10.40 29.18
CA GLY A 161 -10.00 10.68 28.72
C GLY A 161 -9.12 9.44 28.82
N ALA A 162 -8.35 9.18 27.76
CA ALA A 162 -7.44 8.05 27.76
C ALA A 162 -6.31 8.24 28.80
N GLU A 163 -6.17 7.25 29.67
CA GLU A 163 -5.13 7.15 30.69
C GLU A 163 -3.82 6.63 30.06
N VAL A 164 -3.95 5.68 29.13
CA VAL A 164 -2.84 5.07 28.39
C VAL A 164 -3.12 5.16 26.89
N THR A 165 -2.11 5.52 26.11
CA THR A 165 -2.16 5.42 24.65
C THR A 165 -0.88 4.75 24.15
N THR A 166 -1.00 3.69 23.36
CA THR A 166 0.15 2.96 22.82
C THR A 166 -0.15 2.30 21.47
N THR A 167 0.88 2.00 20.70
CA THR A 167 0.78 1.14 19.51
C THR A 167 0.67 -0.32 19.95
N VAL A 168 -0.37 -1.01 19.48
CA VAL A 168 -0.66 -2.42 19.83
C VAL A 168 -0.28 -3.41 18.74
N GLY A 169 -0.01 -2.91 17.53
CA GLY A 169 0.52 -3.71 16.43
C GLY A 169 0.58 -2.93 15.14
N THR A 170 0.93 -3.65 14.07
CA THR A 170 1.01 -3.11 12.71
C THR A 170 0.33 -4.10 11.77
N VAL A 171 -0.48 -3.56 10.85
CA VAL A 171 -1.03 -4.29 9.71
C VAL A 171 -0.25 -3.85 8.48
N THR A 172 0.41 -4.79 7.81
CA THR A 172 1.09 -4.56 6.53
C THR A 172 0.17 -5.00 5.40
N ALA A 173 -0.28 -4.05 4.57
CA ALA A 173 -1.05 -4.36 3.37
C ALA A 173 -0.11 -4.55 2.17
N VAL A 174 -0.36 -5.60 1.38
CA VAL A 174 0.41 -5.93 0.18
C VAL A 174 -0.50 -6.00 -1.05
N ALA A 175 0.00 -5.56 -2.20
CA ALA A 175 -0.72 -5.63 -3.46
C ALA A 175 -0.38 -6.92 -4.22
N SER A 176 -1.03 -8.04 -3.87
CA SER A 176 -0.75 -9.34 -4.49
C SER A 176 -1.21 -9.49 -5.95
N GLY A 177 -2.04 -8.55 -6.45
CA GLY A 177 -2.53 -8.53 -7.83
C GLY A 177 -1.67 -7.69 -8.78
N SER A 178 -0.53 -7.21 -8.31
CA SER A 178 0.30 -6.21 -8.99
C SER A 178 1.68 -6.78 -9.27
N ASP A 179 2.29 -6.39 -10.38
CA ASP A 179 3.63 -6.83 -10.76
C ASP A 179 4.69 -6.24 -9.80
N ARG A 180 4.42 -5.03 -9.30
CA ARG A 180 5.16 -4.40 -8.19
C ARG A 180 4.37 -3.25 -7.56
N SER A 181 4.81 -2.82 -6.37
CA SER A 181 4.29 -1.63 -5.68
C SER A 181 5.29 -0.49 -5.66
N VAL A 182 4.80 0.75 -5.69
CA VAL A 182 5.60 1.95 -5.44
C VAL A 182 5.08 2.71 -4.22
N THR A 183 6.00 3.07 -3.33
CA THR A 183 5.70 3.77 -2.07
C THR A 183 6.49 5.07 -1.89
N GLY A 184 7.51 5.30 -2.71
CA GLY A 184 8.34 6.51 -2.67
C GLY A 184 7.82 7.62 -3.58
N THR A 185 7.95 8.88 -3.14
CA THR A 185 7.54 10.07 -3.88
C THR A 185 8.76 10.93 -4.21
N PRO A 186 9.05 11.25 -5.49
CA PRO A 186 8.37 10.75 -6.69
C PRO A 186 8.73 9.31 -7.03
N ALA A 187 7.74 8.51 -7.44
CA ALA A 187 7.95 7.16 -7.93
C ALA A 187 8.41 7.17 -9.39
N THR A 188 9.39 6.35 -9.76
CA THR A 188 9.73 6.15 -11.18
C THR A 188 8.91 5.02 -11.78
N LEU A 189 8.20 5.33 -12.87
CA LEU A 189 7.43 4.40 -13.69
C LEU A 189 7.97 4.38 -15.11
N TYR A 190 7.79 3.27 -15.82
CA TYR A 190 8.24 3.13 -17.20
C TYR A 190 7.06 3.17 -18.16
N LEU A 191 7.19 3.94 -19.24
CA LEU A 191 6.16 3.98 -20.27
C LEU A 191 6.07 2.62 -20.97
N GLY A 192 4.93 1.94 -20.84
CA GLY A 192 4.70 0.57 -21.30
C GLY A 192 4.34 -0.39 -20.15
N GLU A 193 4.76 -0.03 -18.94
CA GLU A 193 4.59 -0.83 -17.73
C GLU A 193 3.10 -1.06 -17.40
N ARG A 194 2.80 -2.23 -16.84
CA ARG A 194 1.44 -2.67 -16.48
C ARG A 194 1.42 -3.19 -15.05
N GLY A 195 0.21 -3.24 -14.49
CA GLY A 195 0.01 -3.88 -13.18
C GLY A 195 0.77 -3.23 -12.03
N VAL A 196 1.05 -1.93 -12.06
CA VAL A 196 1.78 -1.25 -10.97
C VAL A 196 0.83 -0.82 -9.86
N ASP A 197 1.10 -1.19 -8.62
CA ASP A 197 0.37 -0.67 -7.47
C ASP A 197 0.85 0.74 -7.09
N LEU A 198 -0.07 1.70 -7.22
CA LEU A 198 0.10 3.11 -6.88
C LEU A 198 -0.55 3.49 -5.54
N THR A 199 -1.22 2.56 -4.86
CA THR A 199 -2.02 2.87 -3.65
C THR A 199 -1.16 3.27 -2.45
N GLY A 200 0.12 2.94 -2.49
CA GLY A 200 1.13 3.38 -1.51
C GLY A 200 1.62 4.82 -1.74
N LEU A 201 1.16 5.52 -2.78
CA LEU A 201 1.57 6.91 -3.06
C LEU A 201 0.62 7.92 -2.40
N ASP A 202 1.21 8.95 -1.78
CA ASP A 202 0.45 10.03 -1.18
C ASP A 202 -0.40 10.79 -2.21
N GLY A 203 -1.64 11.07 -1.83
CA GLY A 203 -2.61 11.77 -2.68
C GLY A 203 -3.20 10.95 -3.83
N VAL A 204 -2.71 9.72 -4.08
CA VAL A 204 -3.36 8.78 -5.01
C VAL A 204 -4.57 8.15 -4.34
N ASN A 205 -5.61 7.91 -5.13
CA ASN A 205 -6.85 7.28 -4.70
C ASN A 205 -6.62 5.85 -4.18
N PRO A 206 -7.43 5.40 -3.21
CA PRO A 206 -7.36 4.05 -2.64
C PRO A 206 -7.57 2.95 -3.69
N ALA A 207 -7.27 1.70 -3.29
CA ALA A 207 -7.55 0.51 -4.08
C ALA A 207 -9.03 0.44 -4.51
N GLY A 208 -9.26 -0.07 -5.71
CA GLY A 208 -10.60 -0.15 -6.31
C GLY A 208 -11.08 1.15 -6.97
N GLU A 209 -10.38 2.27 -6.76
CA GLU A 209 -10.74 3.55 -7.37
C GLU A 209 -9.88 3.91 -8.59
N SER A 210 -10.45 4.74 -9.45
CA SER A 210 -9.73 5.35 -10.58
C SER A 210 -8.99 6.61 -10.14
N GLN A 211 -7.79 6.84 -10.67
CA GLN A 211 -7.01 8.07 -10.43
C GLN A 211 -6.88 8.87 -11.73
N ARG A 212 -6.97 10.20 -11.62
CA ARG A 212 -6.48 11.11 -12.67
C ARG A 212 -5.17 11.73 -12.23
N LEU A 213 -4.11 11.52 -13.01
CA LEU A 213 -2.83 12.15 -12.80
C LEU A 213 -2.69 13.36 -13.73
N TYR A 214 -2.06 14.43 -13.23
CA TYR A 214 -1.90 15.69 -13.95
C TYR A 214 -0.43 15.87 -14.30
N GLY A 215 -0.10 15.93 -15.58
CA GLY A 215 1.28 16.18 -15.96
C GLY A 215 1.69 17.61 -15.63
N VAL A 216 2.79 17.74 -14.89
CA VAL A 216 3.29 18.99 -14.29
C VAL A 216 4.72 19.34 -14.72
N SER A 217 5.42 18.43 -15.41
CA SER A 217 6.75 18.70 -15.94
C SER A 217 7.11 17.77 -17.11
N GLY A 218 8.09 18.19 -17.92
CA GLY A 218 8.55 17.44 -19.09
C GLY A 218 7.49 17.39 -20.19
N ASP A 219 7.47 16.33 -21.00
CA ASP A 219 6.49 16.19 -22.09
C ASP A 219 5.06 15.98 -21.58
N ALA A 220 4.92 15.55 -20.31
CA ALA A 220 3.63 15.40 -19.65
C ALA A 220 2.96 16.73 -19.31
N GLU A 221 3.68 17.86 -19.26
CA GLU A 221 3.13 19.13 -18.78
C GLU A 221 1.83 19.53 -19.49
N GLY A 222 0.76 19.74 -18.70
CA GLY A 222 -0.57 20.08 -19.20
C GLY A 222 -1.40 18.89 -19.72
N SER A 223 -0.82 17.69 -19.78
CA SER A 223 -1.48 16.47 -20.25
C SER A 223 -1.90 15.58 -19.08
N PRO A 224 -3.18 15.22 -18.96
CA PRO A 224 -3.63 14.29 -17.93
C PRO A 224 -3.42 12.83 -18.35
N ALA A 225 -3.10 11.97 -17.39
CA ALA A 225 -3.18 10.51 -17.53
C ALA A 225 -4.30 9.96 -16.65
N ARG A 226 -4.88 8.82 -17.04
CA ARG A 226 -5.96 8.15 -16.29
C ARG A 226 -5.55 6.73 -15.95
N VAL A 227 -5.72 6.40 -14.67
CA VAL A 227 -5.54 5.05 -14.15
C VAL A 227 -6.92 4.56 -13.76
N ALA A 228 -7.37 3.45 -14.36
CA ALA A 228 -8.68 2.88 -14.06
C ALA A 228 -8.72 2.23 -12.67
N TYR A 229 -7.62 1.57 -12.29
CA TYR A 229 -7.47 0.86 -11.01
C TYR A 229 -6.08 1.16 -10.44
N THR A 230 -6.02 1.86 -9.32
CA THR A 230 -4.75 2.27 -8.67
C THR A 230 -3.94 1.09 -8.14
N LEU A 231 -4.58 -0.03 -7.83
CA LEU A 231 -3.92 -1.26 -7.39
C LEU A 231 -3.15 -1.95 -8.54
N ALA A 232 -3.57 -1.78 -9.79
CA ALA A 232 -2.95 -2.41 -10.95
C ALA A 232 -2.94 -1.42 -12.13
N ALA A 233 -2.14 -0.37 -11.98
CA ALA A 233 -2.08 0.73 -12.93
C ALA A 233 -1.28 0.36 -14.18
N ASP A 234 -1.87 0.67 -15.33
CA ASP A 234 -1.23 0.54 -16.64
C ASP A 234 -0.66 1.89 -17.10
N VAL A 235 0.66 1.99 -17.16
CA VAL A 235 1.44 3.18 -17.52
C VAL A 235 1.66 3.22 -19.02
N THR A 236 0.58 3.34 -19.79
CA THR A 236 0.63 3.25 -21.27
C THR A 236 0.18 4.54 -21.95
N ALA A 237 0.60 4.74 -23.20
CA ALA A 237 0.14 5.86 -24.02
C ALA A 237 -1.38 5.85 -24.25
N ALA A 238 -2.01 4.67 -24.27
CA ALA A 238 -3.47 4.53 -24.37
C ALA A 238 -4.21 5.16 -23.18
N ASN A 239 -3.55 5.20 -22.01
CA ASN A 239 -4.05 5.81 -20.78
C ASN A 239 -3.64 7.29 -20.63
N GLY A 240 -3.01 7.88 -21.66
CA GLY A 240 -2.57 9.27 -21.66
C GLY A 240 -1.21 9.51 -20.99
N PHE A 241 -0.47 8.45 -20.65
CA PHE A 241 0.89 8.60 -20.15
C PHE A 241 1.87 8.95 -21.27
N VAL A 242 2.75 9.90 -20.99
CA VAL A 242 3.93 10.27 -21.76
C VAL A 242 5.09 10.50 -20.80
N THR A 243 6.29 10.70 -21.32
CA THR A 243 7.47 10.99 -20.49
C THR A 243 7.32 12.32 -19.73
N GLY A 244 7.64 12.36 -18.44
CA GLY A 244 7.52 13.57 -17.63
C GLY A 244 7.08 13.31 -16.19
N GLY A 245 6.81 14.38 -15.45
CA GLY A 245 6.33 14.32 -14.07
C GLY A 245 4.82 14.49 -13.99
N TYR A 246 4.18 13.72 -13.09
CA TYR A 246 2.76 13.71 -12.83
C TYR A 246 2.47 13.95 -11.35
N ALA A 247 1.47 14.78 -11.07
CA ALA A 247 0.93 15.05 -9.75
C ALA A 247 -0.42 14.35 -9.56
N ALA A 248 -0.76 13.99 -8.32
CA ALA A 248 -2.07 13.41 -7.99
C ALA A 248 -3.21 14.43 -8.06
N THR A 249 -2.88 15.73 -7.91
CA THR A 249 -3.83 16.85 -8.02
C THR A 249 -3.33 17.88 -9.02
N ALA A 250 -4.23 18.72 -9.56
CA ALA A 250 -3.90 19.67 -10.63
C ALA A 250 -2.87 20.75 -10.25
N SER A 251 -2.63 20.96 -8.96
CA SER A 251 -1.66 21.93 -8.44
C SER A 251 -0.70 21.31 -7.42
N GLY A 252 -0.62 19.98 -7.40
CA GLY A 252 0.25 19.24 -6.49
C GLY A 252 1.67 19.09 -7.01
N ASP A 253 2.54 18.61 -6.13
CA ASP A 253 3.90 18.24 -6.48
C ASP A 253 3.93 16.94 -7.31
N THR A 254 5.07 16.69 -7.96
CA THR A 254 5.27 15.46 -8.74
C THR A 254 5.27 14.25 -7.80
N VAL A 255 4.31 13.34 -7.99
CA VAL A 255 4.23 12.06 -7.28
C VAL A 255 4.75 10.89 -8.10
N VAL A 256 4.73 11.01 -9.42
CA VAL A 256 5.18 9.99 -10.37
C VAL A 256 6.04 10.65 -11.44
N SER A 257 7.17 10.04 -11.78
CA SER A 257 7.99 10.37 -12.94
C SER A 257 7.94 9.21 -13.93
N VAL A 258 7.37 9.45 -15.11
CA VAL A 258 7.32 8.48 -16.20
C VAL A 258 8.51 8.69 -17.12
N VAL A 259 9.27 7.62 -17.35
CA VAL A 259 10.43 7.62 -18.24
C VAL A 259 10.27 6.57 -19.34
N ARG A 260 10.97 6.74 -20.46
CA ARG A 260 10.98 5.73 -21.52
C ARG A 260 11.94 4.59 -21.12
N PRO A 261 11.51 3.32 -21.18
CA PRO A 261 12.44 2.20 -21.02
C PRO A 261 13.45 2.22 -22.18
N ARG A 262 14.72 2.00 -21.87
CA ARG A 262 15.82 1.89 -22.84
C ARG A 262 16.92 0.97 -22.34
N VAL A 263 17.51 0.25 -23.28
CA VAL A 263 18.84 -0.36 -23.11
C VAL A 263 19.87 0.75 -23.28
N THR A 264 20.77 0.89 -22.31
CA THR A 264 21.81 1.93 -22.32
C THR A 264 23.13 1.41 -22.87
N GLU A 265 23.43 0.14 -22.63
CA GLU A 265 24.65 -0.51 -23.09
C GLU A 265 24.38 -1.99 -23.37
N VAL A 266 25.02 -2.51 -24.41
CA VAL A 266 25.09 -3.94 -24.67
C VAL A 266 26.57 -4.29 -24.74
N THR A 267 26.99 -5.26 -23.93
CA THR A 267 28.36 -5.77 -23.91
C THR A 267 28.34 -7.19 -24.44
N LEU A 268 29.27 -7.48 -25.35
CA LEU A 268 29.42 -8.80 -25.94
C LEU A 268 30.79 -9.33 -25.53
N SER A 269 30.85 -10.45 -24.83
CA SER A 269 32.12 -11.00 -24.35
C SER A 269 32.34 -12.44 -24.84
N PRO A 270 33.59 -12.84 -25.16
CA PRO A 270 33.86 -14.20 -25.62
C PRO A 270 33.75 -15.21 -24.48
N GLY A 271 33.20 -16.37 -24.77
CA GLY A 271 32.98 -17.47 -23.83
C GLY A 271 31.54 -17.53 -23.28
N SER A 272 31.32 -18.49 -22.37
CA SER A 272 30.02 -18.78 -21.76
C SER A 272 29.70 -17.95 -20.51
N THR A 273 30.56 -17.01 -20.15
CA THR A 273 30.38 -16.16 -18.95
C THR A 273 30.82 -14.74 -19.26
N PRO A 274 30.18 -13.72 -18.63
CA PRO A 274 30.62 -12.35 -18.78
C PRO A 274 32.10 -12.20 -18.42
N SER A 275 32.85 -11.48 -19.24
CA SER A 275 34.25 -11.18 -18.97
C SER A 275 34.55 -9.69 -19.19
N SER A 276 35.68 -9.22 -18.70
CA SER A 276 36.12 -7.83 -18.94
C SER A 276 36.62 -7.59 -20.37
N VAL A 277 36.59 -8.63 -21.23
CA VAL A 277 36.94 -8.51 -22.65
C VAL A 277 35.65 -8.29 -23.41
N ASP A 278 35.46 -7.07 -23.89
CA ASP A 278 34.36 -6.71 -24.76
C ASP A 278 34.77 -6.84 -26.22
N VAL A 279 33.90 -7.45 -27.03
CA VAL A 279 34.00 -7.53 -28.48
C VAL A 279 33.39 -6.26 -29.06
N ALA A 280 34.00 -5.11 -28.75
CA ALA A 280 33.56 -3.83 -29.25
C ALA A 280 33.92 -3.68 -30.75
N ASN A 281 32.92 -3.56 -31.62
CA ASN A 281 33.07 -3.13 -33.03
C ASN A 281 34.04 -3.93 -33.91
N GLY A 282 34.34 -5.20 -33.61
CA GLY A 282 35.38 -5.88 -34.36
C GLY A 282 35.37 -7.38 -34.18
N SER A 283 34.83 -8.06 -35.18
CA SER A 283 35.16 -9.43 -35.63
C SER A 283 35.53 -10.42 -34.52
N VAL A 284 34.59 -11.32 -34.23
CA VAL A 284 34.81 -12.48 -33.38
C VAL A 284 35.75 -13.46 -34.10
N PRO A 285 36.90 -13.86 -33.50
CA PRO A 285 37.76 -14.89 -34.10
C PRO A 285 37.02 -16.23 -34.24
N GLN A 286 37.23 -16.96 -35.33
CA GLN A 286 36.64 -18.30 -35.54
C GLN A 286 36.96 -19.33 -34.45
N SER A 287 37.97 -19.07 -33.61
CA SER A 287 38.29 -19.92 -32.46
C SER A 287 37.32 -19.76 -31.29
N VAL A 288 36.42 -18.77 -31.34
CA VAL A 288 35.41 -18.51 -30.31
C VAL A 288 34.12 -19.22 -30.75
N SER A 289 33.67 -20.19 -29.96
CA SER A 289 32.42 -20.92 -30.19
C SER A 289 31.22 -20.33 -29.46
N GLN A 290 31.46 -19.47 -28.47
CA GLN A 290 30.40 -18.93 -27.61
C GLN A 290 30.62 -17.46 -27.32
N LEU A 291 29.52 -16.72 -27.26
CA LEU A 291 29.49 -15.33 -26.85
C LEU A 291 28.51 -15.15 -25.69
N THR A 292 28.80 -14.24 -24.79
CA THR A 292 27.90 -13.84 -23.72
C THR A 292 27.47 -12.40 -23.93
N VAL A 293 26.16 -12.18 -23.98
CA VAL A 293 25.52 -10.88 -24.11
C VAL A 293 25.02 -10.42 -22.74
N THR A 294 25.46 -9.25 -22.30
CA THR A 294 24.89 -8.53 -21.15
C THR A 294 24.33 -7.20 -21.61
N ALA A 295 23.29 -6.72 -20.95
CA ALA A 295 22.68 -5.44 -21.25
C ALA A 295 22.52 -4.60 -19.99
N GLU A 296 23.05 -3.37 -20.01
CA GLU A 296 22.67 -2.35 -19.04
C GLU A 296 21.38 -1.68 -19.50
N ARG A 297 20.47 -1.43 -18.55
CA ARG A 297 19.14 -0.91 -18.84
C ARG A 297 18.69 0.01 -17.72
N ASN A 298 17.85 0.98 -18.09
CA ASN A 298 17.30 1.91 -17.11
C ASN A 298 15.96 1.44 -16.51
N PHE A 299 15.42 0.29 -16.93
CA PHE A 299 14.18 -0.30 -16.42
C PHE A 299 14.49 -1.52 -15.54
N ALA A 300 13.95 -1.51 -14.32
CA ALA A 300 14.09 -2.58 -13.33
C ALA A 300 12.87 -3.50 -13.37
N ASP A 301 13.07 -4.81 -13.15
CA ASP A 301 12.16 -5.94 -12.84
C ASP A 301 10.79 -6.08 -13.55
N ALA A 302 10.33 -5.08 -14.27
CA ALA A 302 9.04 -5.05 -14.94
C ALA A 302 9.11 -5.59 -16.38
N GLU A 303 10.31 -5.65 -16.97
CA GLU A 303 10.48 -6.08 -18.36
C GLU A 303 11.81 -6.82 -18.58
N ASN A 304 11.77 -7.79 -19.50
CA ASN A 304 12.97 -8.47 -19.98
C ASN A 304 13.49 -7.82 -21.25
N ALA A 305 14.80 -7.83 -21.45
CA ALA A 305 15.37 -7.53 -22.76
C ALA A 305 15.41 -8.81 -23.60
N THR A 306 14.99 -8.73 -24.86
CA THR A 306 15.13 -9.84 -25.81
C THR A 306 16.27 -9.53 -26.76
N VAL A 307 17.18 -10.49 -26.91
CA VAL A 307 18.29 -10.46 -27.85
C VAL A 307 17.80 -11.06 -29.16
N THR A 308 17.98 -10.33 -30.26
CA THR A 308 17.80 -10.86 -31.62
C THR A 308 19.17 -10.88 -32.28
N VAL A 309 19.45 -11.92 -33.07
CA VAL A 309 20.67 -12.04 -33.86
C VAL A 309 20.25 -12.14 -35.32
N GLU A 310 20.77 -11.25 -36.15
CA GLU A 310 20.54 -11.21 -37.59
C GLU A 310 21.84 -11.54 -38.34
N ASP A 311 21.72 -12.27 -39.46
CA ASP A 311 22.85 -12.49 -40.37
C ASP A 311 23.13 -11.29 -41.28
N ALA A 312 24.12 -11.42 -42.17
CA ALA A 312 24.52 -10.36 -43.10
C ALA A 312 23.43 -9.95 -44.10
N ASP A 313 22.44 -10.83 -44.34
CA ASP A 313 21.29 -10.56 -45.20
C ASP A 313 20.10 -9.98 -44.41
N GLY A 314 20.23 -9.83 -43.09
CA GLY A 314 19.19 -9.33 -42.18
C GLY A 314 18.15 -10.39 -41.81
N LEU A 315 18.49 -11.69 -41.93
CA LEU A 315 17.61 -12.77 -41.52
C LEU A 315 17.82 -13.08 -40.03
N ASP A 316 16.72 -13.20 -39.29
CA ASP A 316 16.73 -13.62 -37.88
C ASP A 316 17.26 -15.06 -37.75
N VAL A 317 18.45 -15.18 -37.15
CA VAL A 317 19.13 -16.43 -36.82
C VAL A 317 19.18 -16.69 -35.31
N THR A 318 18.40 -15.95 -34.52
CA THR A 318 18.40 -16.05 -33.04
C THR A 318 18.21 -17.48 -32.55
N ALA A 319 17.25 -18.20 -33.13
CA ALA A 319 16.94 -19.59 -32.75
C ALA A 319 18.05 -20.59 -33.13
N GLN A 320 19.00 -20.21 -33.98
CA GLN A 320 20.16 -21.04 -34.32
C GLN A 320 21.27 -20.94 -33.28
N VAL A 321 21.29 -19.83 -32.54
CA VAL A 321 22.38 -19.50 -31.60
C VAL A 321 21.95 -19.58 -30.14
N THR A 322 20.66 -19.50 -29.83
CA THR A 322 20.16 -19.66 -28.45
C THR A 322 18.68 -20.07 -28.40
N ASP A 323 18.35 -20.93 -27.44
CA ASP A 323 16.97 -21.30 -27.10
C ASP A 323 16.34 -20.34 -26.08
N SER A 324 17.11 -19.41 -25.52
CA SER A 324 16.69 -18.52 -24.43
C SER A 324 17.25 -17.12 -24.64
N PRO A 325 16.69 -16.34 -25.59
CA PRO A 325 17.21 -15.02 -25.97
C PRO A 325 16.86 -13.91 -24.96
N THR A 326 16.45 -14.24 -23.74
CA THR A 326 15.88 -13.29 -22.79
C THR A 326 16.89 -12.97 -21.69
N ILE A 327 17.18 -11.69 -21.49
CA ILE A 327 18.02 -11.20 -20.40
C ILE A 327 17.11 -10.67 -19.28
N ALA A 328 17.02 -11.38 -18.16
CA ALA A 328 16.38 -10.89 -16.93
C ALA A 328 17.34 -9.99 -16.11
N THR A 329 16.88 -9.46 -14.98
CA THR A 329 17.66 -8.48 -14.21
C THR A 329 18.89 -9.15 -13.60
N GLY A 330 20.08 -8.64 -13.92
CA GLY A 330 21.35 -9.22 -13.46
C GLY A 330 21.75 -10.52 -14.15
N GLU A 331 21.04 -10.93 -15.21
CA GLU A 331 21.35 -12.12 -16.00
C GLU A 331 22.06 -11.77 -17.32
N SER A 332 22.45 -12.82 -18.07
CA SER A 332 23.09 -12.73 -19.37
C SER A 332 22.58 -13.83 -20.30
N VAL A 333 22.67 -13.63 -21.61
CA VAL A 333 22.37 -14.66 -22.61
C VAL A 333 23.67 -15.21 -23.19
N THR A 334 23.76 -16.53 -23.33
CA THR A 334 24.85 -17.17 -24.08
C THR A 334 24.37 -17.50 -25.49
N LEU A 335 25.18 -17.15 -26.48
CA LEU A 335 25.00 -17.45 -27.89
C LEU A 335 26.03 -18.51 -28.30
N ASP A 336 25.58 -19.61 -28.88
CA ASP A 336 26.44 -20.58 -29.58
C ASP A 336 26.63 -20.12 -31.02
N VAL A 337 27.87 -19.77 -31.37
CA VAL A 337 28.25 -19.26 -32.69
C VAL A 337 29.16 -20.24 -33.44
N SER A 338 29.29 -21.47 -32.95
CA SER A 338 30.20 -22.46 -33.52
C SER A 338 29.83 -22.91 -34.93
N ASP A 339 28.54 -22.92 -35.23
CA ASP A 339 27.98 -23.34 -36.53
C ASP A 339 27.61 -22.16 -37.44
N LEU A 340 27.89 -20.93 -37.02
CA LEU A 340 27.71 -19.75 -37.88
C LEU A 340 28.82 -19.67 -38.92
N ASP A 341 28.43 -19.47 -40.18
CA ASP A 341 29.37 -19.18 -41.25
C ASP A 341 30.11 -17.87 -40.96
N ALA A 342 31.36 -17.76 -41.44
CA ALA A 342 32.11 -16.52 -41.34
C ALA A 342 31.40 -15.41 -42.15
N GLY A 343 30.97 -14.36 -41.46
CA GLY A 343 30.25 -13.24 -42.04
C GLY A 343 29.99 -12.16 -41.00
N ASP A 344 29.29 -11.11 -41.42
CA ASP A 344 28.82 -10.07 -40.52
C ASP A 344 27.47 -10.51 -39.91
N THR A 345 27.29 -10.28 -38.62
CA THR A 345 26.04 -10.52 -37.88
C THR A 345 25.74 -9.31 -37.00
N THR A 346 24.46 -8.95 -36.86
CA THR A 346 23.99 -7.84 -36.02
C THR A 346 23.19 -8.34 -34.83
#